data_AF-A0A5N6Q2E0-F1
#
_entry.id   AF-A0A5N6Q2E0-F1
#
_cell.length_a   1.000
_cell.length_b   1.000
_cell.length_c   1.000
_cell.angle_alpha   90.00
_cell.angle_beta   90.00
_cell.angle_gamma   90.00
#
_symmetry.space_group_name_H-M   'P 1'
#
loop_
_entity.id
_entity.type
_entity.pdbx_description
1 polymer ?
#
loop_
_entity_poly.entity_id
_entity_poly.type
_entity_poly.pdbx_seq_one_letter_code
_entity_poly.pdbx_strand_id
1 'polypeptide(L)'
;MALRGAAMEAFKSSALISWRSTGKQQQTIGDCIEKTGRTLHSGSQSTVRIWPELAGTGRYFDFRSFLIPASIDFAEESPLCTTLRKDGHSVRTVEHLLSALEGTGVDNCRIEIVKSDHDDTSVEIPIFDGSARAWVEAIVQVGLTVAMDCNGKTCDRLAPYLTEPVHVSKGDSIIAAFPSNDT
;
A
#
# COMPACT_ATOMS: atom_id res chain seq x y z
N MET A 1 -6.20 23.20 10.98
CA MET A 1 -5.44 23.36 9.72
C MET A 1 -4.00 23.74 10.08
N ALA A 2 -3.14 22.74 10.34
CA ALA A 2 -1.68 22.90 10.61
C ALA A 2 -0.95 21.56 10.90
N LEU A 3 -1.65 20.43 11.06
CA LEU A 3 -1.04 19.16 11.47
C LEU A 3 -0.64 18.23 10.30
N ARG A 4 -0.98 18.57 9.05
CA ARG A 4 -0.87 17.66 7.89
C ARG A 4 0.51 17.62 7.20
N GLY A 5 1.42 18.55 7.51
CA GLY A 5 2.79 18.56 6.97
C GLY A 5 3.89 18.18 7.98
N ALA A 6 3.59 18.23 9.28
CA ALA A 6 4.60 18.13 10.33
C ALA A 6 5.10 16.69 10.56
N ALA A 7 4.25 15.67 10.40
CA ALA A 7 4.64 14.27 10.63
C ALA A 7 5.64 13.77 9.58
N MET A 8 5.47 14.20 8.33
CA MET A 8 6.26 13.77 7.19
C MET A 8 7.57 14.58 7.06
N GLU A 9 7.53 15.89 7.33
CA GLU A 9 8.74 16.70 7.52
C GLU A 9 9.56 16.18 8.72
N ALA A 10 8.91 15.76 9.81
CA ALA A 10 9.61 15.11 10.92
C ALA A 10 10.17 13.72 10.52
N PHE A 11 9.48 12.92 9.71
CA PHE A 11 9.96 11.61 9.27
C PHE A 11 11.10 11.70 8.24
N LYS A 12 10.97 12.58 7.24
CA LYS A 12 11.97 12.83 6.18
C LYS A 12 13.16 13.66 6.68
N SER A 13 12.99 14.49 7.70
CA SER A 13 14.10 15.23 8.34
C SER A 13 14.66 14.52 9.58
N SER A 14 14.09 13.39 10.02
CA SER A 14 14.65 12.64 11.15
C SER A 14 15.95 11.95 10.73
N ALA A 15 16.98 12.10 11.55
CA ALA A 15 18.21 11.30 11.47
C ALA A 15 17.99 9.80 11.75
N LEU A 16 16.75 9.38 12.03
CA LEU A 16 16.36 8.05 12.53
C LEU A 16 16.15 7.02 11.42
N ILE A 17 15.74 7.46 10.23
CA ILE A 17 15.44 6.57 9.10
C ILE A 17 16.22 7.03 7.88
N SER A 18 17.08 6.14 7.38
CA SER A 18 17.78 6.30 6.11
C SER A 18 17.15 5.39 5.06
N TRP A 19 16.98 5.87 3.83
CA TRP A 19 16.55 5.03 2.71
C TRP A 19 17.79 4.46 2.01
N ARG A 20 17.89 3.13 1.92
CA ARG A 20 19.05 2.45 1.34
C ARG A 20 18.62 1.59 0.16
N SER A 21 19.48 1.51 -0.85
CA SER A 21 19.27 0.56 -1.95
C SER A 21 19.38 -0.87 -1.41
N THR A 22 18.44 -1.72 -1.80
CA THR A 22 18.42 -3.16 -1.49
C THR A 22 19.29 -3.97 -2.45
N GLY A 23 19.88 -3.33 -3.47
CA GLY A 23 20.57 -4.01 -4.58
C GLY A 23 19.63 -4.72 -5.57
N LYS A 24 18.31 -4.66 -5.35
CA LYS A 24 17.28 -5.20 -6.26
C LYS A 24 16.64 -4.07 -7.06
N GLN A 25 16.16 -4.39 -8.26
CA GLN A 25 15.34 -3.47 -9.06
C GLN A 25 13.89 -3.56 -8.61
N GLN A 26 13.17 -2.43 -8.69
CA GLN A 26 11.75 -2.38 -8.41
C GLN A 26 10.96 -3.35 -9.30
N GLN A 27 9.98 -4.01 -8.72
CA GLN A 27 9.09 -4.94 -9.43
C GLN A 27 7.70 -4.36 -9.62
N THR A 28 6.99 -4.89 -10.61
CA THR A 28 5.54 -4.79 -10.77
C THR A 28 4.98 -6.18 -11.05
N ILE A 29 3.66 -6.32 -11.10
CA ILE A 29 3.02 -7.60 -11.44
C ILE A 29 3.21 -7.92 -12.93
N GLY A 30 3.33 -9.20 -13.28
CA GLY A 30 3.56 -9.66 -14.65
C GLY A 30 2.35 -9.54 -15.58
N ASP A 31 1.15 -9.64 -15.04
CA ASP A 31 -0.13 -9.50 -15.76
C ASP A 31 -1.21 -8.94 -14.83
N CYS A 32 -2.34 -8.51 -15.40
CA CYS A 32 -3.48 -7.97 -14.66
C CYS A 32 -4.12 -9.03 -13.76
N ILE A 33 -4.43 -8.65 -12.52
CA ILE A 33 -5.18 -9.45 -11.57
C ILE A 33 -6.57 -8.84 -11.42
N GLU A 34 -7.63 -9.65 -11.51
CA GLU A 34 -8.98 -9.25 -11.11
C GLU A 34 -9.49 -10.18 -10.02
N LYS A 35 -9.99 -9.59 -8.93
CA LYS A 35 -10.65 -10.35 -7.86
C LYS A 35 -11.92 -9.64 -7.40
N THR A 36 -12.96 -10.43 -7.19
CA THR A 36 -14.24 -9.97 -6.67
C THR A 36 -14.58 -10.71 -5.38
N GLY A 37 -15.03 -9.99 -4.37
CA GLY A 37 -15.43 -10.59 -3.10
C GLY A 37 -16.26 -9.67 -2.23
N ARG A 38 -16.78 -10.22 -1.13
CA ARG A 38 -17.44 -9.43 -0.09
C ARG A 38 -16.41 -8.67 0.73
N THR A 39 -16.81 -7.50 1.19
CA THR A 39 -16.04 -6.62 2.08
C THR A 39 -16.42 -6.88 3.55
N LEU A 40 -15.55 -6.52 4.49
CA LEU A 40 -15.71 -6.90 5.90
C LEU A 40 -16.78 -6.06 6.61
N HIS A 41 -16.72 -4.74 6.46
CA HIS A 41 -17.52 -3.80 7.24
C HIS A 41 -18.83 -3.44 6.56
N SER A 42 -18.82 -3.19 5.24
CA SER A 42 -20.06 -2.88 4.53
C SER A 42 -20.86 -4.13 4.13
N GLY A 43 -20.21 -5.30 4.04
CA GLY A 43 -20.81 -6.53 3.53
C GLY A 43 -21.13 -6.48 2.02
N SER A 44 -20.89 -5.35 1.36
CA SER A 44 -21.07 -5.17 -0.08
C SER A 44 -20.04 -5.97 -0.87
N GLN A 45 -20.38 -6.28 -2.12
CA GLN A 45 -19.42 -6.82 -3.08
C GLN A 45 -18.52 -5.71 -3.62
N SER A 46 -17.24 -6.01 -3.80
CA SER A 46 -16.24 -5.12 -4.39
C SER A 46 -15.39 -5.91 -5.37
N THR A 47 -15.04 -5.27 -6.48
CA THR A 47 -14.13 -5.82 -7.49
C THR A 47 -12.91 -4.93 -7.54
N VAL A 48 -11.74 -5.54 -7.40
CA VAL A 48 -10.44 -4.88 -7.44
C VAL A 48 -9.64 -5.46 -8.60
N ARG A 49 -9.04 -4.57 -9.38
CA ARG A 49 -8.05 -4.91 -10.40
C ARG A 49 -6.69 -4.37 -10.00
N ILE A 50 -5.66 -5.18 -10.15
CA ILE A 50 -4.29 -4.77 -9.95
C ILE A 50 -3.64 -4.77 -11.31
N TRP A 51 -3.06 -3.64 -11.71
CA TRP A 51 -2.40 -3.45 -12.99
C TRP A 51 -0.90 -3.24 -12.81
N PRO A 52 -0.07 -3.70 -13.77
CA PRO A 52 1.34 -3.31 -13.82
C PRO A 52 1.48 -1.78 -13.86
N GLU A 53 2.57 -1.27 -13.31
CA GLU A 53 2.84 0.16 -13.26
C GLU A 53 4.33 0.48 -13.43
N LEU A 54 4.61 1.69 -13.91
CA LEU A 54 5.95 2.21 -14.14
C LEU A 54 6.80 2.26 -12.86
N ALA A 55 8.11 2.11 -13.04
CA ALA A 55 9.07 2.26 -11.95
C ALA A 55 9.03 3.68 -11.37
N GLY A 56 9.17 3.78 -10.05
CA GLY A 56 9.16 5.03 -9.30
C GLY A 56 7.77 5.56 -8.95
N THR A 57 6.69 4.95 -9.47
CA THR A 57 5.31 5.37 -9.19
C THR A 57 4.84 4.92 -7.81
N GLY A 58 5.30 3.75 -7.35
CA GLY A 58 4.83 3.10 -6.13
C GLY A 58 3.44 2.48 -6.29
N ARG A 59 2.77 2.23 -5.17
CA ARG A 59 1.43 1.66 -5.10
C ARG A 59 0.40 2.76 -4.88
N TYR A 60 -0.70 2.73 -5.64
CA TYR A 60 -1.80 3.66 -5.43
C TYR A 60 -3.14 3.01 -5.76
N PHE A 61 -4.18 3.51 -5.11
CA PHE A 61 -5.55 3.14 -5.39
C PHE A 61 -6.15 4.12 -6.41
N ASP A 62 -6.83 3.58 -7.41
CA ASP A 62 -7.63 4.32 -8.38
C ASP A 62 -9.10 3.98 -8.15
N PHE A 63 -9.83 4.93 -7.58
CA PHE A 63 -11.28 4.82 -7.46
C PHE A 63 -11.91 5.91 -8.32
N ARG A 64 -12.46 5.54 -9.48
CA ARG A 64 -13.10 6.50 -10.42
C ARG A 64 -12.18 7.66 -10.81
N SER A 65 -10.91 7.37 -11.09
CA SER A 65 -9.88 8.36 -11.38
C SER A 65 -9.49 9.27 -10.20
N PHE A 66 -10.03 9.02 -9.01
CA PHE A 66 -9.51 9.59 -7.77
C PHE A 66 -8.34 8.73 -7.30
N LEU A 67 -7.14 9.27 -7.50
CA LEU A 67 -5.89 8.60 -7.16
C LEU A 67 -5.52 8.86 -5.70
N ILE A 68 -5.38 7.78 -4.94
CA ILE A 68 -5.03 7.78 -3.52
C ILE A 68 -3.73 6.97 -3.35
N PRO A 69 -2.57 7.62 -3.16
CA PRO A 69 -1.32 6.90 -2.92
C PRO A 69 -1.39 6.03 -1.67
N ALA A 70 -0.78 4.84 -1.71
CA ALA A 70 -0.61 3.99 -0.54
C ALA A 70 0.51 4.53 0.36
N SER A 71 0.30 5.72 0.92
CA SER A 71 1.23 6.42 1.82
C SER A 71 0.59 6.67 3.18
N ILE A 72 1.43 6.69 4.22
CA ILE A 72 1.03 7.07 5.59
C ILE A 72 0.43 8.48 5.64
N ASP A 73 0.77 9.36 4.69
CA ASP A 73 0.24 10.73 4.60
C ASP A 73 -1.28 10.77 4.37
N PHE A 74 -1.81 9.69 3.80
CA PHE A 74 -3.24 9.52 3.54
C PHE A 74 -3.89 8.56 4.52
N ALA A 75 -3.13 7.96 5.45
CA ALA A 75 -3.68 7.06 6.44
C ALA A 75 -4.46 7.82 7.51
N GLU A 76 -5.68 7.37 7.78
CA GLU A 76 -6.52 7.85 8.86
C GLU A 76 -6.80 6.72 9.86
N GLU A 77 -6.77 7.03 11.15
CA GLU A 77 -7.20 6.11 12.20
C GLU A 77 -8.70 5.82 11.98
N SER A 78 -9.03 4.57 11.69
CA SER A 78 -10.41 4.11 11.59
C SER A 78 -10.63 2.89 12.47
N PRO A 79 -11.80 2.75 13.11
CA PRO A 79 -12.08 1.57 13.92
C PRO A 79 -11.88 0.29 13.10
N LEU A 80 -11.08 -0.63 13.64
CA LEU A 80 -10.91 -2.01 13.18
C LEU A 80 -10.25 -2.20 11.79
N CYS A 81 -9.77 -1.15 11.12
CA CYS A 81 -9.06 -1.27 9.84
C CYS A 81 -8.15 -0.06 9.57
N THR A 82 -7.27 -0.18 8.57
CA THR A 82 -6.57 0.99 8.01
C THR A 82 -7.40 1.58 6.88
N THR A 83 -7.61 2.90 6.92
CA THR A 83 -8.27 3.64 5.85
C THR A 83 -7.32 4.64 5.23
N LEU A 84 -7.27 4.69 3.91
CA LEU A 84 -6.60 5.77 3.17
C LEU A 84 -7.65 6.78 2.70
N ARG A 85 -7.41 8.08 2.91
CA ARG A 85 -8.29 9.16 2.47
C ARG A 85 -7.52 10.27 1.76
N LYS A 86 -8.04 10.70 0.61
CA LYS A 86 -7.55 11.87 -0.12
C LYS A 86 -8.71 12.50 -0.89
N ASP A 87 -8.76 13.84 -0.89
CA ASP A 87 -9.73 14.63 -1.67
C ASP A 87 -11.19 14.15 -1.50
N GLY A 88 -11.60 13.88 -0.26
CA GLY A 88 -12.95 13.42 0.09
C GLY A 88 -13.21 11.93 -0.15
N HIS A 89 -12.36 11.24 -0.90
CA HIS A 89 -12.50 9.82 -1.24
C HIS A 89 -11.70 8.94 -0.29
N SER A 90 -12.19 7.72 -0.02
CA SER A 90 -11.50 6.80 0.88
C SER A 90 -11.55 5.34 0.44
N VAL A 91 -10.49 4.61 0.76
CA VAL A 91 -10.38 3.16 0.62
C VAL A 91 -10.12 2.56 1.99
N ARG A 92 -10.99 1.66 2.41
CA ARG A 92 -10.95 1.00 3.72
C ARG A 92 -10.41 -0.42 3.61
N THR A 93 -9.84 -0.91 4.72
CA THR A 93 -9.38 -2.30 4.86
C THR A 93 -8.25 -2.64 3.87
N VAL A 94 -7.33 -1.69 3.69
CA VAL A 94 -6.23 -1.80 2.71
C VAL A 94 -5.12 -2.76 3.17
N GLU A 95 -5.03 -3.03 4.47
CA GLU A 95 -3.90 -3.68 5.13
C GLU A 95 -3.56 -5.07 4.60
N HIS A 96 -4.54 -5.94 4.31
CA HIS A 96 -4.26 -7.30 3.82
C HIS A 96 -3.71 -7.29 2.39
N LEU A 97 -4.25 -6.43 1.52
CA LEU A 97 -3.76 -6.28 0.16
C LEU A 97 -2.38 -5.64 0.14
N LEU A 98 -2.15 -4.57 0.91
CA LEU A 98 -0.84 -3.94 1.01
C LEU A 98 0.21 -4.88 1.61
N SER A 99 -0.18 -5.71 2.59
CA SER A 99 0.68 -6.77 3.13
C SER A 99 1.04 -7.82 2.08
N ALA A 100 0.08 -8.25 1.26
CA ALA A 100 0.35 -9.18 0.16
C ALA A 100 1.32 -8.59 -0.87
N LEU A 101 1.11 -7.32 -1.27
CA LEU A 101 1.98 -6.63 -2.23
C LEU A 101 3.40 -6.46 -1.68
N GLU A 102 3.55 -6.10 -0.41
CA GLU A 102 4.87 -5.98 0.23
C GLU A 102 5.56 -7.34 0.36
N GLY A 103 4.86 -8.33 0.90
CA GLY A 103 5.40 -9.67 1.15
C GLY A 103 5.74 -10.46 -0.11
N THR A 104 5.11 -10.12 -1.24
CA THR A 104 5.45 -10.68 -2.56
C THR A 104 6.45 -9.82 -3.33
N GLY A 105 6.73 -8.59 -2.88
CA GLY A 105 7.74 -7.72 -3.47
C GLY A 105 7.26 -6.89 -4.67
N VAL A 106 5.96 -6.61 -4.80
CA VAL A 106 5.42 -5.71 -5.83
C VAL A 106 5.65 -4.25 -5.42
N ASP A 107 6.60 -3.55 -6.02
CA ASP A 107 6.89 -2.15 -5.66
C ASP A 107 5.93 -1.16 -6.31
N ASN A 108 5.54 -1.41 -7.56
CA ASN A 108 4.70 -0.52 -8.36
C ASN A 108 3.45 -1.24 -8.84
N CYS A 109 2.27 -0.68 -8.57
CA CYS A 109 1.02 -1.15 -9.18
C CYS A 109 -0.09 -0.12 -9.01
N ARG A 110 -1.01 -0.09 -9.99
CA ARG A 110 -2.30 0.58 -9.86
C ARG A 110 -3.34 -0.39 -9.34
N ILE A 111 -4.03 -0.02 -8.26
CA ILE A 111 -5.08 -0.81 -7.63
C ILE A 111 -6.43 -0.14 -7.93
N GLU A 112 -7.08 -0.57 -8.99
CA GLU A 112 -8.38 -0.04 -9.43
C GLU A 112 -9.53 -0.69 -8.65
N ILE A 113 -10.46 0.12 -8.12
CA ILE A 113 -11.69 -0.36 -7.47
C ILE A 113 -12.90 -0.04 -8.34
N VAL A 114 -13.65 -1.06 -8.74
CA VAL A 114 -14.69 -0.99 -9.79
C VAL A 114 -16.11 -0.80 -9.21
N LYS A 115 -16.27 -0.67 -7.89
CA LYS A 115 -17.55 -0.79 -7.17
C LYS A 115 -18.74 0.03 -7.75
N SER A 116 -19.92 -0.56 -7.63
CA SER A 116 -21.14 -0.39 -8.44
C SER A 116 -22.15 0.71 -8.06
N ASP A 117 -21.96 1.48 -6.98
CA ASP A 117 -22.96 2.46 -6.53
C ASP A 117 -22.47 3.89 -6.76
N HIS A 118 -23.13 4.64 -7.66
CA HIS A 118 -22.66 5.95 -8.16
C HIS A 118 -22.43 7.03 -7.10
N ASP A 119 -22.96 6.89 -5.89
CA ASP A 119 -22.88 7.92 -4.83
C ASP A 119 -21.84 7.62 -3.72
N ASP A 120 -21.17 6.45 -3.77
CA ASP A 120 -20.18 6.09 -2.76
C ASP A 120 -18.88 6.92 -2.94
N THR A 121 -18.50 7.68 -1.91
CA THR A 121 -17.17 8.32 -1.78
C THR A 121 -16.19 7.46 -0.96
N SER A 122 -16.66 6.32 -0.43
CA SER A 122 -15.88 5.39 0.36
C SER A 122 -16.06 3.98 -0.18
N VAL A 123 -14.95 3.31 -0.48
CA VAL A 123 -14.93 1.92 -0.91
C VAL A 123 -14.10 1.07 0.02
N GLU A 124 -14.25 -0.24 -0.08
CA GLU A 124 -13.61 -1.21 0.81
C GLU A 124 -13.04 -2.36 -0.02
N ILE A 125 -11.85 -2.82 0.38
CA ILE A 125 -11.17 -3.95 -0.26
C ILE A 125 -11.83 -5.28 0.18
N PRO A 126 -12.02 -6.25 -0.73
CA PRO A 126 -12.55 -7.57 -0.37
C PRO A 126 -11.74 -8.26 0.72
N ILE A 127 -12.45 -8.89 1.67
CA ILE A 127 -11.84 -9.54 2.84
C ILE A 127 -11.45 -11.00 2.61
N PHE A 128 -12.12 -11.68 1.67
CA PHE A 128 -11.99 -13.11 1.42
C PHE A 128 -12.07 -13.97 2.69
N ASP A 129 -11.01 -14.69 3.03
CA ASP A 129 -10.91 -15.54 4.22
C ASP A 129 -10.38 -14.80 5.46
N GLY A 130 -10.20 -13.47 5.38
CA GLY A 130 -9.63 -12.65 6.43
C GLY A 130 -8.10 -12.60 6.43
N SER A 131 -7.43 -13.29 5.50
CA SER A 131 -5.98 -13.28 5.35
C SER A 131 -5.53 -12.63 4.04
N ALA A 132 -4.22 -12.50 3.85
CA ALA A 132 -3.61 -12.05 2.59
C ALA A 132 -3.55 -13.16 1.50
N ARG A 133 -3.93 -14.41 1.82
CA ARG A 133 -3.67 -15.59 0.96
C ARG A 133 -4.21 -15.44 -0.45
N ALA A 134 -5.48 -15.03 -0.60
CA ALA A 134 -6.12 -14.90 -1.91
C ALA A 134 -5.42 -13.87 -2.83
N TRP A 135 -4.79 -12.84 -2.23
CA TRP A 135 -3.99 -11.86 -2.95
C TRP A 135 -2.61 -12.41 -3.31
N VAL A 136 -1.93 -13.05 -2.35
CA VAL A 136 -0.61 -13.67 -2.58
C VAL A 136 -0.68 -14.71 -3.68
N GLU A 137 -1.67 -15.61 -3.65
CA GLU A 137 -1.86 -16.64 -4.68
C GLU A 137 -2.05 -16.01 -6.08
N ALA A 138 -2.81 -14.93 -6.17
CA ALA A 138 -3.04 -14.23 -7.43
C ALA A 138 -1.77 -13.55 -7.96
N ILE A 139 -0.99 -12.92 -7.08
CA ILE A 139 0.29 -12.27 -7.44
C ILE A 139 1.31 -13.32 -7.88
N VAL A 140 1.43 -14.43 -7.16
CA VAL A 140 2.32 -15.54 -7.52
C VAL A 140 1.91 -16.16 -8.86
N GLN A 141 0.61 -16.27 -9.12
CA GLN A 141 0.08 -16.81 -10.38
C GLN A 141 0.46 -15.97 -11.59
N VAL A 142 0.35 -14.63 -11.51
CA VAL A 142 0.75 -13.74 -12.62
C VAL A 142 2.25 -13.47 -12.67
N GLY A 143 2.96 -13.76 -11.56
CA GLY A 143 4.39 -13.52 -11.42
C GLY A 143 4.74 -12.04 -11.28
N LEU A 144 6.05 -11.78 -11.19
CA LEU A 144 6.61 -10.43 -11.14
C LEU A 144 7.43 -10.14 -12.39
N THR A 145 7.53 -8.87 -12.72
CA THR A 145 8.46 -8.37 -13.74
C THR A 145 9.15 -7.11 -13.23
N VAL A 146 10.35 -6.85 -13.75
CA VAL A 146 11.09 -5.63 -13.44
C VAL A 146 10.31 -4.44 -13.99
N ALA A 147 9.99 -3.47 -13.13
CA ALA A 147 9.35 -2.24 -13.55
C ALA A 147 10.35 -1.35 -14.28
N MET A 148 9.90 -0.71 -15.36
CA MET A 148 10.66 0.32 -16.08
C MET A 148 9.91 1.64 -16.04
N ASP A 149 10.63 2.75 -16.05
CA ASP A 149 10.05 4.08 -16.21
C ASP A 149 9.63 4.34 -17.67
N CYS A 150 9.08 5.52 -17.95
CA CYS A 150 8.66 5.91 -19.31
C CYS A 150 9.79 5.97 -20.35
N ASN A 151 11.05 5.92 -19.92
CA ASN A 151 12.24 5.90 -20.78
C ASN A 151 12.85 4.49 -20.90
N GLY A 152 12.21 3.46 -20.33
CA GLY A 152 12.73 2.10 -20.33
C GLY A 152 13.85 1.86 -19.31
N LYS A 153 14.04 2.75 -18.33
CA LYS A 153 15.06 2.61 -17.29
C LYS A 153 14.47 1.97 -16.05
N THR A 154 15.23 1.10 -15.41
CA THR A 154 14.86 0.49 -14.13
C THR A 154 15.20 1.42 -12.95
N CYS A 155 14.56 1.21 -11.81
CA CYS A 155 14.85 1.93 -10.57
C CYS A 155 15.23 0.95 -9.46
N ASP A 156 16.19 1.33 -8.62
CA ASP A 156 16.54 0.57 -7.43
C ASP A 156 15.37 0.56 -6.44
N ARG A 157 15.12 -0.62 -5.84
CA ARG A 157 14.22 -0.75 -4.71
C ARG A 157 14.94 -0.25 -3.46
N LEU A 158 14.33 0.73 -2.80
CA LEU A 158 14.81 1.29 -1.54
C LEU A 158 14.06 0.67 -0.37
N ALA A 159 14.76 0.38 0.73
CA ALA A 159 14.17 -0.02 1.99
C ALA A 159 14.53 1.00 3.09
N PRO A 160 13.60 1.26 4.04
CA PRO A 160 13.91 2.08 5.20
C PRO A 160 14.84 1.31 6.14
N TYR A 161 15.93 1.95 6.57
CA TYR A 161 16.87 1.43 7.55
C TYR A 161 16.86 2.31 8.79
N LEU A 162 16.55 1.71 9.93
CA LEU A 162 16.59 2.35 11.24
C LEU A 162 18.03 2.44 11.75
N THR A 163 18.46 3.64 12.12
CA THR A 163 19.81 3.87 12.67
C THR A 163 19.89 3.55 14.17
N GLU A 164 18.77 3.64 14.88
CA GLU A 164 18.64 3.31 16.29
C GLU A 164 17.22 2.78 16.61
N PRO A 165 17.01 2.12 17.76
CA PRO A 165 15.69 1.64 18.15
C PRO A 165 14.67 2.78 18.32
N VAL A 166 13.45 2.56 17.83
CA VAL A 166 12.31 3.48 17.98
C VAL A 166 11.18 2.73 18.65
N HIS A 167 10.50 3.35 19.61
CA HIS A 167 9.29 2.80 20.22
C HIS A 167 8.24 3.87 20.43
N VAL A 168 6.98 3.47 20.37
CA VAL A 168 5.81 4.29 20.65
C VAL A 168 4.86 3.51 21.53
N SER A 169 4.30 4.16 22.54
CA SER A 169 3.33 3.58 23.47
C SER A 169 2.04 4.40 23.53
N LYS A 170 0.88 3.75 23.59
CA LYS A 170 -0.43 4.35 23.81
C LYS A 170 -1.22 3.44 24.75
N GLY A 171 -1.50 3.89 25.97
CA GLY A 171 -2.12 3.05 27.00
C GLY A 171 -1.24 1.85 27.35
N ASP A 172 -1.79 0.65 27.19
CA ASP A 172 -1.11 -0.65 27.39
C ASP A 172 -0.46 -1.22 26.10
N SER A 173 -0.61 -0.52 24.98
CA SER A 173 -0.08 -0.94 23.68
C SER A 173 1.30 -0.32 23.40
N ILE A 174 2.24 -1.14 22.89
CA ILE A 174 3.60 -0.72 22.54
C ILE A 174 3.94 -1.25 21.14
N ILE A 175 4.51 -0.41 20.29
CA ILE A 175 5.18 -0.79 19.05
C ILE A 175 6.65 -0.41 19.20
N ALA A 176 7.55 -1.34 18.87
CA ALA A 176 8.98 -1.09 18.84
C ALA A 176 9.58 -1.62 17.54
N ALA A 177 10.55 -0.89 16.99
CA ALA A 177 11.31 -1.26 15.82
C ALA A 177 12.80 -1.08 16.13
N PHE A 178 13.61 -2.07 15.74
CA PHE A 178 15.05 -2.11 16.02
C PHE A 178 15.82 -2.14 14.71
N PRO A 179 17.05 -1.58 14.66
CA PRO A 179 17.95 -1.76 13.53
C PRO A 179 18.16 -3.23 13.22
N SER A 180 18.08 -3.59 11.93
CA SER A 180 18.37 -4.92 11.41
C SER A 180 19.16 -4.81 10.11
N ASN A 181 20.05 -5.78 9.87
CA ASN A 181 20.77 -5.90 8.60
C ASN A 181 19.95 -6.65 7.53
N ASP A 182 18.84 -7.27 7.94
CA ASP A 182 17.95 -7.99 7.03
C ASP A 182 16.94 -7.02 6.42
N THR A 183 16.85 -7.03 5.08
CA THR A 183 15.83 -6.35 4.27
C THR A 183 15.25 -7.28 3.22
#